data_AF-A0A7K2JQ08-F1
#
_entry.id   AF-A0A7K2JQ08-F1
#
_cell.length_a   1.000
_cell.length_b   1.000
_cell.length_c   1.000
_cell.angle_alpha   90.00
_cell.angle_beta   90.00
_cell.angle_gamma   90.00
#
_symmetry.space_group_name_H-M   'P 1'
#
loop_
_entity.id
_entity.type
_entity.pdbx_description
1 polymer ?
#
loop_
_entity_poly.entity_id
_entity_poly.type
_entity_poly.pdbx_seq_one_letter_code
_entity_poly.pdbx_strand_id
1 'polypeptide(L)'
;MTTDASEAWQRWHEQREATVSAPHGPLALTGTHWLEDHPDGRLPGIPGTWTADGDAVVLRAAGADGLTVDGRPPAGEVRLAADPGPASAA
;
A
#
# COMPACT_ATOMS: atom_id res chain seq x y z
N MET A 1 -30.49 26.70 -1.65
CA MET A 1 -30.16 26.74 -0.21
C MET A 1 -28.66 26.52 -0.12
N THR A 2 -27.88 27.56 0.21
CA THR A 2 -26.43 27.45 0.40
C THR A 2 -26.21 26.60 1.64
N THR A 3 -25.47 25.50 1.54
CA THR A 3 -25.06 24.76 2.74
C THR A 3 -24.31 25.73 3.64
N ASP A 4 -24.61 25.75 4.93
CA ASP A 4 -23.82 26.50 5.91
C ASP A 4 -22.35 26.08 5.78
N ALA A 5 -21.44 27.07 5.74
CA ALA A 5 -20.01 26.83 5.63
C ALA A 5 -19.50 25.90 6.75
N SER A 6 -20.13 25.97 7.92
CA SER A 6 -19.84 25.07 9.05
C SER A 6 -20.16 23.61 8.72
N GLU A 7 -21.35 23.33 8.17
CA GLU A 7 -21.75 21.98 7.78
C GLU A 7 -20.89 21.43 6.63
N ALA A 8 -20.50 22.28 5.68
CA ALA A 8 -19.61 21.90 4.60
C ALA A 8 -18.22 21.51 5.11
N TRP A 9 -17.67 22.29 6.05
CA TRP A 9 -16.39 21.98 6.69
C TRP A 9 -16.45 20.67 7.48
N GLN A 10 -17.51 20.45 8.25
CA GLN A 10 -17.66 19.25 9.05
C GLN A 10 -17.68 17.98 8.18
N ARG A 11 -18.44 17.98 7.09
CA ARG A 11 -18.47 16.83 6.15
C ARG A 11 -17.11 16.56 5.52
N TRP A 12 -16.40 17.61 5.11
CA TRP A 12 -15.05 17.46 4.56
C TRP A 12 -14.10 16.87 5.61
N HIS A 13 -14.18 17.35 6.85
CA HIS A 13 -13.32 16.90 7.93
C HIS A 13 -13.54 15.41 8.23
N GLU A 14 -14.79 14.99 8.40
CA GLU A 14 -15.17 13.58 8.60
C GLU A 14 -14.69 12.69 7.43
N GLN A 15 -14.86 13.13 6.18
CA GLN A 15 -14.38 12.40 5.02
C GLN A 15 -12.85 12.28 4.99
N ARG A 16 -12.15 13.37 5.35
CA ARG A 16 -10.69 13.37 5.41
C ARG A 16 -10.20 12.42 6.49
N GLU A 17 -10.77 12.48 7.70
CA GLU A 17 -10.41 11.59 8.80
C GLU A 17 -10.60 10.12 8.42
N ALA A 18 -11.74 9.77 7.82
CA ALA A 18 -12.01 8.43 7.32
C ALA A 18 -10.99 7.99 6.25
N THR A 19 -10.59 8.90 5.35
CA THR A 19 -9.63 8.61 4.29
C THR A 19 -8.22 8.37 4.86
N VAL A 20 -7.74 9.26 5.73
CA VAL A 20 -6.36 9.18 6.26
C VAL A 20 -6.16 8.00 7.19
N SER A 21 -7.22 7.58 7.91
CA SER A 21 -7.20 6.48 8.88
C SER A 21 -7.65 5.12 8.31
N ALA A 22 -8.00 5.05 7.03
CA ALA A 22 -8.37 3.79 6.38
C ALA A 22 -7.23 2.75 6.50
N PRO A 23 -7.53 1.43 6.46
CA PRO A 23 -6.52 0.36 6.61
C PRO A 23 -5.31 0.47 5.68
N HIS A 24 -5.49 1.07 4.50
CA HIS A 24 -4.42 1.36 3.52
C HIS A 24 -4.41 2.85 3.15
N GLY A 25 -4.89 3.72 4.05
CA GLY A 25 -4.90 5.16 3.89
C GLY A 25 -3.52 5.78 4.08
N PRO A 26 -3.37 7.09 3.83
CA PRO A 26 -2.10 7.82 4.00
C PRO A 26 -1.34 7.58 5.31
N LEU A 27 -2.04 7.34 6.43
CA LEU A 27 -1.40 7.08 7.73
C LEU A 27 -1.11 5.60 8.00
N ALA A 28 -1.40 4.70 7.06
CA ALA A 28 -1.09 3.27 7.18
C ALA A 28 0.39 2.95 6.89
N LEU A 29 1.16 3.90 6.37
CA LEU A 29 2.59 3.70 6.08
C LEU A 29 3.38 3.54 7.38
N THR A 30 3.95 2.36 7.61
CA THR A 30 4.75 2.04 8.80
C THR A 30 6.27 2.12 8.57
N GLY A 31 6.70 2.24 7.31
CA GLY A 31 8.13 2.31 6.97
C GLY A 31 8.37 2.50 5.47
N THR A 32 9.56 2.97 5.14
CA THR A 32 10.07 3.07 3.77
C THR A 32 11.44 2.38 3.75
N HIS A 33 11.65 1.48 2.80
CA HIS A 33 12.87 0.67 2.68
C HIS A 33 13.47 0.78 1.27
N TRP A 34 14.79 0.86 1.21
CA TRP A 34 15.56 0.90 -0.04
C TRP A 34 16.11 -0.51 -0.27
N LEU A 35 15.69 -1.17 -1.35
CA LEU A 35 16.05 -2.58 -1.59
C LEU A 35 17.56 -2.79 -1.78
N GLU A 36 18.27 -1.78 -2.25
CA GLU A 36 19.74 -1.80 -2.42
C GLU A 36 20.49 -1.99 -1.09
N ASP A 37 19.91 -1.54 0.02
CA ASP A 37 20.48 -1.72 1.36
C ASP A 37 20.22 -3.13 1.92
N HIS A 38 19.40 -3.93 1.24
CA HIS A 38 18.96 -5.27 1.64
C HIS A 38 19.25 -6.30 0.53
N PRO A 39 20.52 -6.65 0.26
CA PRO A 39 20.89 -7.51 -0.85
C PRO A 39 20.40 -8.96 -0.73
N ASP A 40 20.03 -9.39 0.48
CA ASP A 40 19.38 -10.68 0.74
C ASP A 40 17.86 -10.64 0.56
N GLY A 41 17.31 -9.46 0.24
CA GLY A 41 15.89 -9.17 0.04
C GLY A 41 15.05 -9.23 1.31
N ARG A 42 15.65 -9.26 2.50
CA ARG A 42 14.91 -9.33 3.77
C ARG A 42 14.73 -7.94 4.37
N LEU A 43 13.48 -7.49 4.41
CA LEU A 43 13.11 -6.20 5.00
C LEU A 43 12.71 -6.36 6.48
N PRO A 44 13.10 -5.41 7.36
CA PRO A 44 12.77 -5.46 8.78
C PRO A 44 11.25 -5.51 9.03
N GLY A 45 10.79 -6.61 9.64
CA GLY A 45 9.38 -6.77 10.02
C GLY A 45 8.41 -7.05 8.87
N ILE A 46 8.91 -7.25 7.64
CA ILE A 46 8.08 -7.52 6.46
C ILE A 46 8.32 -8.96 5.99
N PRO A 47 7.28 -9.82 5.89
CA PRO A 47 7.40 -11.18 5.39
C PRO A 47 7.85 -11.25 3.92
N GLY A 48 8.36 -12.42 3.51
CA GLY A 48 8.83 -12.66 2.15
C GLY A 48 10.25 -12.18 1.86
N THR A 49 10.66 -12.30 0.60
CA THR A 49 11.92 -11.78 0.05
C THR A 49 11.62 -10.83 -1.09
N TRP A 50 12.23 -9.65 -1.07
CA TRP A 50 11.92 -8.52 -1.94
C TRP A 50 13.16 -8.11 -2.73
N THR A 51 13.07 -8.08 -4.05
CA THR A 51 14.19 -7.68 -4.92
C THR A 51 13.75 -6.70 -5.98
N ALA A 52 14.63 -5.78 -6.37
CA ALA A 52 14.40 -4.90 -7.52
C ALA A 52 14.67 -5.66 -8.83
N ASP A 53 13.81 -5.50 -9.82
CA ASP A 53 14.01 -6.04 -11.17
C ASP A 53 13.52 -5.04 -12.24
N GLY A 54 14.45 -4.22 -12.71
CA GLY A 54 14.18 -3.13 -13.65
C GLY A 54 13.25 -2.09 -13.03
N ASP A 55 12.05 -1.95 -13.59
CA ASP A 55 11.01 -1.01 -13.17
C ASP A 55 10.01 -1.59 -12.15
N ALA A 56 10.25 -2.81 -11.67
CA ALA A 56 9.35 -3.50 -10.76
C ALA A 56 10.04 -4.02 -9.50
N VAL A 57 9.21 -4.45 -8.56
CA VAL A 57 9.63 -5.19 -7.37
C VAL A 57 9.17 -6.64 -7.51
N VAL A 58 10.05 -7.59 -7.21
CA VAL A 58 9.72 -9.02 -7.17
C VAL A 58 9.60 -9.46 -5.73
N LEU A 59 8.43 -10.00 -5.38
CA LEU A 59 8.15 -10.64 -4.11
C LEU A 59 8.25 -12.16 -4.29
N ARG A 60 9.09 -12.82 -3.50
CA ARG A 60 9.06 -14.27 -3.30
C ARG A 60 8.46 -14.58 -1.93
N ALA A 61 7.29 -15.20 -1.93
CA ALA A 61 6.58 -15.58 -0.72
C ALA A 61 5.67 -16.80 -0.94
N ALA A 62 5.33 -17.48 0.16
CA ALA A 62 4.36 -18.56 0.20
C ALA A 62 3.15 -18.15 1.04
N GLY A 63 2.04 -18.89 0.93
CA GLY A 63 0.83 -18.61 1.71
C GLY A 63 1.03 -18.62 3.23
N ALA A 64 2.06 -19.30 3.73
CA ALA A 64 2.43 -19.31 5.16
C ALA A 64 3.00 -17.96 5.64
N ASP A 65 3.45 -17.08 4.74
CA ASP A 65 3.96 -15.75 5.08
C ASP A 65 2.85 -14.76 5.45
N GLY A 66 1.57 -15.14 5.30
CA GLY A 66 0.42 -14.30 5.66
C GLY A 66 0.19 -13.10 4.74
N LEU A 67 0.90 -13.03 3.62
CA LEU A 67 0.72 -12.01 2.58
C LEU A 67 -0.42 -12.39 1.62
N THR A 68 -1.02 -11.39 1.00
CA THR A 68 -1.98 -11.56 -0.10
C THR A 68 -1.65 -10.63 -1.24
N VAL A 69 -1.79 -11.12 -2.47
CA VAL A 69 -1.71 -10.35 -3.72
C VAL A 69 -3.04 -10.50 -4.44
N ASP A 70 -3.70 -9.40 -4.74
CA ASP A 70 -5.06 -9.38 -5.32
C ASP A 70 -6.04 -10.30 -4.55
N GLY A 71 -5.98 -10.23 -3.22
CA GLY A 71 -6.83 -11.02 -2.31
C GLY A 71 -6.49 -12.51 -2.23
N ARG A 72 -5.39 -12.98 -2.84
CA ARG A 72 -4.99 -14.39 -2.85
C ARG A 72 -3.61 -14.59 -2.23
N PRO A 73 -3.38 -15.66 -1.46
CA PRO A 73 -2.05 -15.98 -0.97
C PRO A 73 -1.05 -16.16 -2.12
N PRO A 74 0.18 -15.63 -2.03
CA PRO A 74 1.20 -15.83 -3.05
C PRO A 74 1.67 -17.29 -3.08
N ALA A 75 2.04 -17.77 -4.26
CA ALA A 75 2.53 -19.12 -4.51
C ALA A 75 3.88 -19.09 -5.24
N GLY A 76 4.87 -18.42 -4.63
CA GLY A 76 6.21 -18.26 -5.18
C GLY A 76 6.53 -16.81 -5.54
N GLU A 77 7.00 -16.59 -6.77
CA GLU A 77 7.36 -15.25 -7.25
C GLU A 77 6.16 -14.49 -7.80
N VAL A 78 6.10 -13.21 -7.42
CA VAL A 78 5.12 -12.23 -7.88
C VAL A 78 5.89 -10.98 -8.30
N ARG A 79 5.67 -10.53 -9.54
CA ARG A 79 6.15 -9.24 -10.03
C ARG A 79 5.11 -8.16 -9.73
N LEU A 80 5.50 -7.16 -8.94
CA LEU A 80 4.68 -6.03 -8.54
C LEU A 80 5.10 -4.81 -9.37
N ALA A 81 4.21 -4.34 -10.23
CA ALA A 81 4.37 -3.08 -10.95
C ALA A 81 3.77 -1.93 -10.15
N ALA A 82 4.07 -0.69 -10.57
CA ALA A 82 3.41 0.49 -10.01
C ALA A 82 1.89 0.33 -10.10
N ASP A 83 1.19 0.47 -8.97
CA ASP A 83 -0.26 0.48 -8.94
C ASP A 83 -0.73 1.82 -9.55
N PRO A 84 -1.42 1.82 -10.71
CA PRO A 84 -1.98 3.04 -11.27
C PRO A 84 -3.13 3.59 -10.41
N GLY A 85 -3.56 2.85 -9.39
CA GLY A 85 -4.78 3.08 -8.63
C GLY A 85 -6.02 2.92 -9.51
N PRO A 86 -7.22 3.12 -8.96
CA PRO A 86 -8.32 3.56 -9.81
C PRO A 86 -7.87 4.86 -10.47
N ALA A 87 -7.74 4.87 -11.81
CA ALA A 87 -7.41 6.06 -12.59
C ALA A 87 -8.15 7.25 -12.00
N SER A 88 -7.42 8.30 -11.60
CA SER A 88 -7.99 9.44 -10.87
C SER A 88 -9.29 9.87 -11.54
N ALA A 89 -10.43 9.66 -10.88
CA ALA A 89 -11.65 10.38 -11.19
C ALA A 89 -11.39 11.83 -10.76
N ALA A 90 -10.73 12.58 -11.64
CA ALA A 90 -10.51 14.01 -11.59
C ALA A 90 -11.28 14.65 -12.75
#